data_AF-A0A1F4TK98-F1
#
_entry.id   AF-A0A1F4TK98-F1
#
_cell.length_a   1.000
_cell.length_b   1.000
_cell.length_c   1.000
_cell.angle_alpha   90.00
_cell.angle_beta   90.00
_cell.angle_gamma   90.00
#
_symmetry.space_group_name_H-M   'P 1'
#
loop_
_entity.id
_entity.type
_entity.pdbx_description
1 polymer ?
#
loop_
_entity_poly.entity_id
_entity_poly.type
_entity_poly.pdbx_seq_one_letter_code
_entity_poly.pdbx_strand_id
1 'polypeptide(L)'
;MPKISRLRQKAFDFWQQQVKQGNFVISSKDFPDEYCRRFLLRQDLLFQLKSGLYLLKNKGQAEAGLVYQNYWQIIKLVLANYEPWSIEKKSALNSYLGDESIPHKLMVRTKRNVKYAVNLPFGLTIMIRPDTNLNEKTRQAWRLKESLVYLDIPERVLLTVRQRNQAGFMAFLKATKFDSRFLDVLYSKQPKPVAVKEIVGLAKKVGRLDLANDLAAIYQRYTVYRV
;
A
#
# COMPACT_ATOMS: atom_id res chain seq x y z
N MET A 1 15.13 43.60 -17.36
CA MET A 1 14.73 42.18 -17.57
C MET A 1 15.38 41.09 -16.66
N PRO A 2 16.05 41.37 -15.51
CA PRO A 2 16.74 40.32 -14.73
C PRO A 2 15.85 39.44 -13.81
N LYS A 3 14.59 39.83 -13.55
CA LYS A 3 13.70 39.07 -12.64
C LYS A 3 13.21 37.75 -13.24
N ILE A 4 12.95 37.70 -14.55
CA ILE A 4 12.40 36.51 -15.22
C ILE A 4 13.46 35.40 -15.35
N SER A 5 14.72 35.75 -15.63
CA SER A 5 15.82 34.77 -15.71
C SER A 5 16.07 34.09 -14.35
N ARG A 6 16.05 34.87 -13.25
CA ARG A 6 16.22 34.34 -11.90
C ARG A 6 15.11 33.37 -11.48
N LEU A 7 13.86 33.65 -11.85
CA LEU A 7 12.74 32.75 -11.56
C LEU A 7 12.80 31.44 -12.37
N ARG A 8 13.28 31.48 -13.62
CA ARG A 8 13.52 30.28 -14.42
C ARG A 8 14.64 29.43 -13.82
N GLN A 9 15.75 30.06 -13.43
CA GLN A 9 16.87 29.36 -12.79
C GLN A 9 16.42 28.67 -11.50
N LYS A 10 15.68 29.37 -10.64
CA LYS A 10 15.09 28.80 -9.41
C LYS A 10 14.27 27.53 -9.68
N ALA A 11 13.47 27.51 -10.74
CA ALA A 11 12.66 26.36 -11.09
C ALA A 11 13.52 25.16 -11.56
N PHE A 12 14.56 25.41 -12.35
CA PHE A 12 15.51 24.37 -12.78
C PHE A 12 16.35 23.84 -11.63
N ASP A 13 16.86 24.71 -10.75
CA ASP A 13 17.64 24.32 -9.58
C ASP A 13 16.81 23.42 -8.66
N PHE A 14 15.55 23.79 -8.42
CA PHE A 14 14.60 22.95 -7.68
C PHE A 14 14.43 21.59 -8.35
N TRP A 15 14.15 21.55 -9.66
CA TRP A 15 14.00 20.29 -10.39
C TRP A 15 15.24 19.40 -10.28
N GLN A 16 16.44 19.96 -10.49
CA GLN A 16 17.71 19.24 -10.39
C GLN A 16 17.97 18.73 -8.96
N GLN A 17 17.65 19.53 -7.95
CA GLN A 17 17.80 19.12 -6.55
C GLN A 17 16.91 17.92 -6.23
N GLN A 18 15.66 17.92 -6.68
CA GLN A 18 14.74 16.80 -6.44
C GLN A 18 15.20 15.53 -7.16
N VAL A 19 15.67 15.64 -8.40
CA VAL A 19 16.27 14.51 -9.14
C VAL A 19 17.49 13.94 -8.41
N LYS A 20 18.40 14.80 -7.93
CA LYS A 20 19.58 14.37 -7.15
C LYS A 20 19.22 13.66 -5.84
N GLN A 21 18.08 14.02 -5.24
CA GLN A 21 17.59 13.40 -4.02
C GLN A 21 16.77 12.12 -4.26
N GLY A 22 16.50 11.75 -5.51
CA GLY A 22 15.63 10.60 -5.84
C GLY A 22 14.14 10.85 -5.61
N ASN A 23 13.74 12.11 -5.42
CA ASN A 23 12.36 12.53 -5.17
C ASN A 23 11.66 12.86 -6.51
N PHE A 24 11.23 11.82 -7.21
CA PHE A 24 10.61 11.97 -8.53
C PHE A 24 9.12 12.29 -8.47
N VAL A 25 8.49 12.16 -7.31
CA VAL A 25 7.07 12.48 -7.12
C VAL A 25 6.97 13.64 -6.13
N ILE A 26 6.25 14.69 -6.51
CA ILE A 26 6.23 15.97 -5.79
C ILE A 26 4.78 16.42 -5.56
N SER A 27 4.49 16.85 -4.33
CA SER A 27 3.22 17.50 -4.00
C SER A 27 3.21 18.96 -4.44
N SER A 28 2.04 19.51 -4.76
CA SER A 28 1.91 20.95 -5.05
C SER A 28 2.43 21.86 -3.95
N LYS A 29 2.50 21.36 -2.70
CA LYS A 29 2.98 22.07 -1.53
C LYS A 29 4.52 22.14 -1.44
N ASP A 30 5.22 21.26 -2.15
CA ASP A 30 6.67 21.16 -2.08
C ASP A 30 7.36 22.10 -3.11
N PHE A 31 6.59 22.67 -4.04
CA PHE A 31 7.11 23.65 -4.98
C PHE A 31 7.45 24.97 -4.26
N PRO A 32 8.57 25.62 -4.64
CA PRO A 32 8.95 26.90 -4.04
C PRO A 32 7.91 28.01 -4.22
N ASP A 33 7.21 28.00 -5.36
CA ASP A 33 6.11 28.90 -5.69
C ASP A 33 5.32 28.37 -6.92
N GLU A 34 4.17 29.00 -7.19
CA GLU A 34 3.32 28.64 -8.32
C GLU A 34 3.99 28.88 -9.68
N TYR A 35 4.85 29.90 -9.80
CA TYR A 35 5.54 30.19 -11.04
C TYR A 35 6.47 29.03 -11.43
N CYS A 36 7.25 28.50 -10.48
CA CYS A 36 8.13 27.37 -10.71
C CYS A 36 7.37 26.16 -11.26
N ARG A 37 6.23 25.81 -10.64
CA ARG A 37 5.37 24.72 -11.11
C ARG A 37 4.85 24.96 -12.52
N ARG A 38 4.28 26.14 -12.81
CA ARG A 38 3.75 26.48 -14.14
C ARG A 38 4.84 26.49 -15.20
N PHE A 39 6.03 26.98 -14.85
CA PHE A 39 7.18 26.99 -15.75
C PHE A 39 7.62 25.57 -16.11
N LEU A 40 7.83 24.70 -15.13
CA LEU A 40 8.27 23.33 -15.37
C LEU A 40 7.23 22.51 -16.16
N LEU A 41 5.93 22.71 -15.92
CA LEU A 41 4.86 22.12 -16.76
C LEU A 41 4.97 22.58 -18.22
N ARG A 42 5.15 23.88 -18.46
CA ARG A 42 5.31 24.44 -19.82
C ARG A 42 6.57 23.94 -20.53
N GLN A 43 7.62 23.61 -19.78
CA GLN A 43 8.86 23.06 -20.32
C GLN A 43 8.83 21.54 -20.51
N ASP A 44 7.69 20.89 -20.26
CA ASP A 44 7.55 19.43 -20.33
C ASP A 44 8.48 18.67 -19.37
N LEU A 45 8.76 19.27 -18.20
CA LEU A 45 9.61 18.67 -17.14
C LEU A 45 8.81 18.10 -15.97
N LEU A 46 7.49 18.24 -16.05
CA LEU A 46 6.53 17.70 -15.09
C LEU A 46 5.42 16.98 -15.84
N PHE A 47 4.99 15.86 -15.28
CA PHE A 47 3.75 15.20 -15.62
C PHE A 47 2.77 15.31 -14.45
N GLN A 48 1.55 15.77 -14.69
CA GLN A 48 0.53 15.85 -13.64
C GLN A 48 -0.13 14.47 -13.46
N LEU A 49 0.06 13.86 -12.29
CA LEU A 49 -0.53 12.56 -11.95
C LEU A 49 -1.99 12.69 -11.57
N LYS A 50 -2.27 13.66 -10.70
CA LYS A 50 -3.61 14.04 -10.24
C LYS A 50 -3.55 15.47 -9.73
N SER A 51 -4.69 16.05 -9.36
CA SER A 51 -4.70 17.35 -8.69
C SER A 51 -3.78 17.34 -7.46
N GLY A 52 -2.82 18.27 -7.44
CA GLY A 52 -1.86 18.43 -6.35
C GLY A 52 -0.67 17.47 -6.36
N LEU A 53 -0.51 16.58 -7.34
CA LEU A 53 0.61 15.62 -7.39
C LEU A 53 1.22 15.54 -8.79
N TYR A 54 2.55 15.64 -8.84
CA TYR A 54 3.32 15.73 -10.08
C TYR A 54 4.47 14.74 -10.07
N LEU A 55 4.89 14.30 -11.26
CA LEU A 55 6.03 13.43 -11.48
C LEU A 55 7.07 14.20 -12.29
N LEU A 56 8.32 14.21 -11.81
CA LEU A 56 9.44 14.80 -12.53
C LEU A 56 9.76 13.95 -13.76
N LYS A 57 9.93 14.61 -14.90
CA LYS A 57 10.34 13.92 -16.12
C LYS A 57 11.37 14.71 -16.91
N ASN A 58 12.09 14.00 -17.76
CA ASN A 58 12.82 14.63 -18.86
C ASN A 58 11.87 14.88 -20.03
N LYS A 59 12.19 15.89 -20.84
CA LYS A 59 11.44 16.21 -22.05
C LYS A 59 11.39 15.01 -22.99
N GLY A 60 10.19 14.68 -23.49
CA GLY A 60 9.98 13.54 -24.39
C GLY A 60 10.04 12.15 -23.74
N GLN A 61 10.23 12.06 -22.42
CA GLN A 61 10.19 10.78 -21.71
C GLN A 61 8.74 10.28 -21.60
N ALA A 62 8.52 9.01 -21.93
CA ALA A 62 7.20 8.38 -21.85
C ALA A 62 6.66 8.33 -20.41
N GLU A 63 5.49 8.92 -20.20
CA GLU A 63 4.89 9.08 -18.87
C GLU A 63 4.49 7.74 -18.24
N ALA A 64 4.05 6.77 -19.05
CA ALA A 64 3.64 5.45 -18.57
C ALA A 64 4.79 4.75 -17.82
N GLY A 65 5.96 4.66 -18.46
CA GLY A 65 7.14 4.03 -17.87
C GLY A 65 7.55 4.71 -16.55
N LEU A 66 7.50 6.04 -16.52
CA LEU A 66 7.77 6.83 -15.32
C LEU A 66 6.80 6.55 -14.17
N VAL A 67 5.50 6.47 -14.46
CA VAL A 67 4.49 6.15 -13.44
C VAL A 67 4.73 4.76 -12.84
N TYR A 68 5.02 3.76 -13.66
CA TYR A 68 5.32 2.42 -13.15
C TYR A 68 6.64 2.37 -12.37
N GLN A 69 7.68 3.07 -12.81
CA GLN A 69 8.96 3.14 -12.09
C GLN A 69 8.81 3.76 -10.70
N ASN A 70 8.02 4.82 -10.59
CA ASN A 70 7.84 5.58 -9.35
C ASN A 70 6.59 5.19 -8.56
N TYR A 71 5.93 4.09 -8.91
CA TYR A 71 4.63 3.70 -8.38
C TYR A 71 4.56 3.76 -6.86
N TRP A 72 5.52 3.17 -6.14
CA TRP A 72 5.48 3.14 -4.67
C TRP A 72 5.72 4.51 -4.02
N GLN A 73 6.49 5.41 -4.65
CA GLN A 73 6.61 6.81 -4.21
C GLN A 73 5.26 7.54 -4.40
N ILE A 74 4.56 7.29 -5.52
CA ILE A 74 3.22 7.82 -5.78
C ILE A 74 2.25 7.34 -4.70
N ILE A 75 2.22 6.04 -4.39
CA ILE A 75 1.37 5.47 -3.35
C ILE A 75 1.63 6.15 -2.01
N LYS A 76 2.90 6.31 -1.61
CA LYS A 76 3.28 6.95 -0.34
C LYS A 76 2.74 8.38 -0.23
N LEU A 77 2.92 9.21 -1.26
CA LEU A 77 2.44 10.60 -1.23
C LEU A 77 0.92 10.71 -1.32
N VAL A 78 0.27 9.85 -2.11
CA VAL A 78 -1.20 9.83 -2.17
C VAL A 78 -1.79 9.44 -0.81
N LEU A 79 -1.19 8.47 -0.12
CA LEU A 79 -1.70 7.93 1.14
C LEU A 79 -1.25 8.71 2.39
N ALA A 80 -0.32 9.66 2.28
CA ALA A 80 0.11 10.51 3.40
C ALA A 80 -1.06 11.22 4.10
N ASN A 81 -2.09 11.62 3.32
CA ASN A 81 -3.31 12.22 3.87
C ASN A 81 -4.31 11.20 4.45
N TYR A 82 -3.94 9.93 4.59
CA TYR A 82 -4.81 8.87 5.09
C TYR A 82 -4.16 8.09 6.23
N GLU A 83 -3.13 8.63 6.87
CA GLU A 83 -2.50 8.01 8.03
C GLU A 83 -3.49 7.85 9.22
N PRO A 84 -3.42 6.74 9.98
CA PRO A 84 -2.70 5.51 9.62
C PRO A 84 -3.37 4.79 8.46
N TRP A 85 -2.56 4.23 7.54
CA TRP A 85 -3.02 3.36 6.45
C TRP A 85 -2.22 2.05 6.38
N SER A 86 -2.79 1.05 5.72
CA SER A 86 -2.12 -0.21 5.36
C SER A 86 -2.67 -0.79 4.05
N ILE A 87 -1.81 -1.43 3.27
CA ILE A 87 -2.19 -2.26 2.12
C ILE A 87 -2.81 -3.56 2.66
N GLU A 88 -3.94 -3.98 2.08
CA GLU A 88 -4.72 -5.12 2.60
C GLU A 88 -4.80 -6.30 1.62
N LYS A 89 -5.20 -7.46 2.16
CA LYS A 89 -5.63 -8.66 1.41
C LYS A 89 -4.57 -9.18 0.42
N LYS A 90 -4.97 -9.45 -0.83
CA LYS A 90 -4.13 -10.07 -1.85
C LYS A 90 -2.89 -9.24 -2.17
N SER A 91 -3.00 -7.91 -2.17
CA SER A 91 -1.84 -7.04 -2.38
C SER A 91 -0.81 -7.20 -1.27
N ALA A 92 -1.24 -7.23 -0.01
CA ALA A 92 -0.33 -7.48 1.12
C ALA A 92 0.24 -8.91 1.10
N LEU A 93 -0.60 -9.92 0.82
CA LEU A 93 -0.16 -11.31 0.68
C LEU A 93 0.92 -11.45 -0.38
N ASN A 94 0.72 -10.86 -1.55
CA ASN A 94 1.69 -10.89 -2.64
C ASN A 94 3.01 -10.23 -2.21
N SER A 95 2.96 -9.07 -1.56
CA SER A 95 4.17 -8.41 -1.04
C SER A 95 4.94 -9.28 -0.02
N TYR A 96 4.24 -10.03 0.84
CA TYR A 96 4.89 -10.99 1.75
C TYR A 96 5.57 -12.17 1.03
N LEU A 97 5.18 -12.45 -0.21
CA LEU A 97 5.79 -13.47 -1.07
C LEU A 97 6.89 -12.89 -1.97
N GLY A 98 7.27 -11.63 -1.79
CA GLY A 98 8.27 -10.96 -2.63
C GLY A 98 7.74 -10.51 -3.99
N ASP A 99 6.43 -10.54 -4.22
CA ASP A 99 5.82 -9.99 -5.43
C ASP A 99 5.78 -8.46 -5.35
N GLU A 100 6.68 -7.83 -6.11
CA GLU A 100 6.79 -6.38 -6.29
C GLU A 100 6.03 -5.86 -7.52
N SER A 101 5.22 -6.70 -8.17
CA SER A 101 4.41 -6.29 -9.31
C SER A 101 3.43 -5.18 -8.92
N ILE A 102 3.12 -4.35 -9.91
CA ILE A 102 2.27 -3.17 -9.71
C ILE A 102 0.81 -3.58 -9.94
N PRO A 103 -0.03 -3.58 -8.89
CA PRO A 103 -1.43 -3.95 -9.07
C PRO A 103 -2.18 -2.80 -9.75
N HIS A 104 -2.95 -3.13 -10.79
CA HIS A 104 -3.90 -2.17 -11.39
C HIS A 104 -4.90 -1.61 -10.37
N LYS A 105 -5.22 -2.41 -9.35
CA LYS A 105 -6.09 -2.04 -8.24
C LYS A 105 -5.43 -2.34 -6.90
N LEU A 106 -4.96 -1.30 -6.22
CA LEU A 106 -4.41 -1.40 -4.88
C LEU A 106 -5.52 -1.26 -3.84
N MET A 107 -5.63 -2.24 -2.95
CA MET A 107 -6.58 -2.19 -1.84
C MET A 107 -5.87 -1.64 -0.60
N VAL A 108 -6.41 -0.55 -0.05
CA VAL A 108 -5.86 0.14 1.10
C VAL A 108 -6.96 0.35 2.12
N ARG A 109 -6.62 0.23 3.40
CA ARG A 109 -7.48 0.66 4.50
C ARG A 109 -6.85 1.80 5.27
N THR A 110 -7.69 2.59 5.91
CA THR A 110 -7.32 3.73 6.75
C THR A 110 -8.24 3.82 7.96
N LYS A 111 -7.78 4.42 9.05
CA LYS A 111 -8.64 4.74 10.20
C LYS A 111 -9.68 5.82 9.87
N ARG A 112 -9.44 6.63 8.83
CA ARG A 112 -10.38 7.69 8.41
C ARG A 112 -11.69 7.06 7.94
N ASN A 113 -12.83 7.62 8.35
CA ASN A 113 -14.15 7.18 7.92
C ASN A 113 -14.45 7.63 6.48
N VAL A 114 -13.70 7.10 5.51
CA VAL A 114 -13.80 7.47 4.11
C VAL A 114 -13.72 6.22 3.23
N LYS A 115 -14.66 6.11 2.29
CA LYS A 115 -14.62 5.12 1.21
C LYS A 115 -14.43 5.88 -0.09
N TYR A 116 -13.26 5.75 -0.69
CA TYR A 116 -12.87 6.60 -1.82
C TYR A 116 -11.98 5.83 -2.79
N ALA A 117 -12.13 6.12 -4.08
CA ALA A 117 -11.26 5.61 -5.14
C ALA A 117 -10.39 6.75 -5.63
N VAL A 118 -9.07 6.59 -5.54
CA VAL A 118 -8.13 7.50 -6.17
C VAL A 118 -7.74 6.90 -7.52
N ASN A 119 -8.23 7.51 -8.60
CA ASN A 119 -7.81 7.16 -9.95
C ASN A 119 -6.48 7.85 -10.24
N LEU A 120 -5.54 7.06 -10.74
CA LEU A 120 -4.23 7.50 -11.23
C LEU A 120 -4.18 7.25 -12.76
N PRO A 121 -3.22 7.86 -13.47
CA PRO A 121 -3.04 7.62 -14.90
C PRO A 121 -2.82 6.14 -15.21
N PHE A 122 -3.05 5.77 -16.47
CA PHE A 122 -2.82 4.41 -16.99
C PHE A 122 -3.66 3.31 -16.31
N GLY A 123 -4.88 3.67 -15.90
CA GLY A 123 -5.85 2.71 -15.34
C GLY A 123 -5.54 2.23 -13.92
N LEU A 124 -4.55 2.83 -13.25
CA LEU A 124 -4.19 2.51 -11.88
C LEU A 124 -5.21 3.10 -10.91
N THR A 125 -5.65 2.30 -9.94
CA THR A 125 -6.65 2.73 -8.94
C THR A 125 -6.25 2.33 -7.53
N ILE A 126 -6.37 3.27 -6.59
CA ILE A 126 -6.24 2.99 -5.15
C ILE A 126 -7.63 3.01 -4.52
N MET A 127 -8.06 1.88 -4.00
CA MET A 127 -9.32 1.76 -3.28
C MET A 127 -9.09 1.91 -1.78
N ILE A 128 -9.52 3.03 -1.23
CA ILE A 128 -9.40 3.36 0.19
C ILE A 128 -10.68 2.95 0.91
N ARG A 129 -10.55 2.24 2.03
CA ARG A 129 -11.67 1.78 2.87
C ARG A 129 -11.46 2.15 4.34
N PRO A 130 -12.55 2.44 5.06
CA PRO A 130 -12.46 2.75 6.48
C PRO A 130 -12.27 1.49 7.32
N ASP A 131 -11.47 1.60 8.37
CA ASP A 131 -11.25 0.57 9.38
C ASP A 131 -10.91 1.22 10.73
N THR A 132 -11.93 1.37 11.58
CA THR A 132 -11.80 2.04 12.90
C THR A 132 -10.83 1.33 13.83
N ASN A 133 -10.53 0.05 13.58
CA ASN A 133 -9.61 -0.76 14.37
C ASN A 133 -8.16 -0.69 13.87
N LEU A 134 -7.88 0.03 12.78
CA LEU A 134 -6.52 0.20 12.29
C LEU A 134 -5.68 1.05 13.25
N ASN A 135 -4.56 0.48 13.68
CA ASN A 135 -3.55 1.13 14.51
C ASN A 135 -2.15 0.58 14.18
N GLU A 136 -1.13 1.16 14.80
CA GLU A 136 0.28 0.83 14.54
C GLU A 136 0.62 -0.65 14.78
N LYS A 137 -0.01 -1.31 15.76
CA LYS A 137 0.21 -2.74 16.04
C LYS A 137 -0.41 -3.66 15.00
N THR A 138 -1.29 -3.14 14.15
CA THR A 138 -1.99 -3.91 13.11
C THR A 138 -1.46 -3.68 11.71
N ARG A 139 -0.36 -2.94 11.60
CA ARG A 139 0.37 -2.70 10.35
C ARG A 139 1.86 -2.96 10.55
N GLN A 140 2.55 -3.28 9.46
CA GLN A 140 3.98 -3.51 9.44
C GLN A 140 4.61 -2.62 8.38
N ALA A 141 5.71 -1.96 8.72
CA ALA A 141 6.51 -1.24 7.75
C ALA A 141 7.21 -2.26 6.82
N TRP A 142 7.10 -2.05 5.52
CA TRP A 142 7.61 -2.96 4.50
C TRP A 142 8.30 -2.16 3.40
N ARG A 143 9.45 -2.65 2.94
CA ARG A 143 10.20 -2.01 1.85
C ARG A 143 9.79 -2.66 0.53
N LEU A 144 9.23 -1.86 -0.38
CA LEU A 144 8.96 -2.25 -1.76
C LEU A 144 9.82 -1.38 -2.67
N LYS A 145 10.79 -1.99 -3.33
CA LYS A 145 11.89 -1.26 -3.99
C LYS A 145 12.52 -0.25 -3.02
N GLU A 146 12.56 1.03 -3.39
CA GLU A 146 13.17 2.10 -2.59
C GLU A 146 12.19 2.74 -1.59
N SER A 147 10.90 2.38 -1.64
CA SER A 147 9.85 3.02 -0.85
C SER A 147 9.46 2.21 0.38
N LEU A 148 9.35 2.89 1.52
CA LEU A 148 8.74 2.33 2.73
C LEU A 148 7.22 2.50 2.66
N VAL A 149 6.50 1.39 2.71
CA VAL A 149 5.03 1.33 2.75
C VAL A 149 4.56 0.60 4.01
N TYR A 150 3.25 0.61 4.27
CA TYR A 150 2.65 -0.16 5.35
C TYR A 150 1.77 -1.28 4.79
N LEU A 151 2.00 -2.51 5.25
CA LEU A 151 1.15 -3.67 4.99
C LEU A 151 0.32 -3.98 6.24
N ASP A 152 -0.85 -4.59 6.06
CA ASP A 152 -1.51 -5.32 7.14
C ASP A 152 -0.56 -6.40 7.69
N ILE A 153 -0.53 -6.57 9.02
CA ILE A 153 0.22 -7.68 9.64
C ILE A 153 -0.25 -9.05 9.10
N PRO A 154 0.62 -10.07 9.09
CA PRO A 154 0.29 -11.37 8.51
C PRO A 154 -1.00 -12.01 9.03
N GLU A 155 -1.28 -11.88 10.32
CA GLU A 155 -2.48 -12.42 10.97
C GLU A 155 -3.76 -11.79 10.40
N ARG A 156 -3.69 -10.50 10.10
CA ARG A 156 -4.80 -9.77 9.51
C ARG A 156 -4.98 -10.12 8.04
N VAL A 157 -3.88 -10.33 7.31
CA VAL A 157 -3.93 -10.84 5.93
C VAL A 157 -4.57 -12.24 5.90
N LEU A 158 -4.11 -13.14 6.77
CA LEU A 158 -4.60 -14.51 6.90
C LEU A 158 -6.13 -14.57 7.05
N LEU A 159 -6.69 -13.73 7.93
CA LEU A 159 -8.12 -13.71 8.24
C LEU A 159 -8.97 -12.92 7.22
N THR A 160 -8.37 -12.17 6.30
CA THR A 160 -9.10 -11.27 5.38
C THR A 160 -9.00 -11.66 3.90
N VAL A 161 -8.00 -12.43 3.50
CA VAL A 161 -7.91 -12.97 2.13
C VAL A 161 -9.05 -13.96 1.89
N ARG A 162 -9.76 -13.79 0.77
CA ARG A 162 -10.91 -14.64 0.36
C ARG A 162 -10.48 -15.82 -0.52
N GLN A 163 -9.52 -15.61 -1.42
CA GLN A 163 -9.06 -16.62 -2.36
C GLN A 163 -7.96 -17.47 -1.71
N ARG A 164 -8.35 -18.49 -0.95
CA ARG A 164 -7.42 -19.28 -0.11
C ARG A 164 -6.89 -20.55 -0.79
N ASN A 165 -7.59 -21.07 -1.80
CA ASN A 165 -7.18 -22.28 -2.53
C ASN A 165 -6.17 -22.01 -3.64
N GLN A 166 -5.42 -20.90 -3.58
CA GLN A 166 -4.41 -20.53 -4.57
C GLN A 166 -3.01 -20.86 -4.07
N ALA A 167 -2.10 -21.18 -5.00
CA ALA A 167 -0.71 -21.50 -4.68
C ALA A 167 -0.03 -20.42 -3.81
N GLY A 168 -0.30 -19.14 -4.08
CA GLY A 168 0.22 -18.03 -3.27
C GLY A 168 -0.23 -18.08 -1.81
N PHE A 169 -1.50 -18.40 -1.53
CA PHE A 169 -1.96 -18.51 -0.15
C PHE A 169 -1.31 -19.70 0.57
N MET A 170 -1.13 -20.83 -0.11
CA MET A 170 -0.42 -21.99 0.44
C MET A 170 1.06 -21.68 0.71
N ALA A 171 1.72 -20.94 -0.18
CA ALA A 171 3.08 -20.46 0.03
C ALA A 171 3.17 -19.51 1.23
N PHE A 172 2.21 -18.61 1.37
CA PHE A 172 2.11 -17.68 2.51
C PHE A 172 1.96 -18.43 3.84
N LEU A 173 1.09 -19.44 3.90
CA LEU A 173 0.97 -20.29 5.09
C LEU A 173 2.29 -20.99 5.45
N LYS A 174 3.05 -21.48 4.45
CA LYS A 174 4.32 -22.16 4.69
C LYS A 174 5.43 -21.20 5.15
N ALA A 175 5.52 -20.04 4.51
CA ALA A 175 6.65 -19.13 4.66
C ALA A 175 6.51 -18.15 5.83
N THR A 176 5.29 -17.95 6.34
CA THR A 176 5.02 -16.87 7.31
C THR A 176 4.81 -17.41 8.73
N LYS A 177 5.49 -16.79 9.70
CA LYS A 177 5.22 -16.99 11.12
C LYS A 177 4.05 -16.12 11.54
N PHE A 178 3.16 -16.68 12.37
CA PHE A 178 1.98 -15.98 12.87
C PHE A 178 2.03 -15.94 14.40
N ASP A 179 1.65 -14.82 14.98
CA ASP A 179 1.47 -14.63 16.41
C ASP A 179 0.03 -15.00 16.82
N SER A 180 -0.10 -16.07 17.60
CA SER A 180 -1.38 -16.58 18.07
C SER A 180 -2.16 -15.58 18.92
N ARG A 181 -1.48 -14.68 19.65
CA ARG A 181 -2.12 -13.63 20.45
C ARG A 181 -2.80 -12.61 19.54
N PHE A 182 -2.16 -12.23 18.44
CA PHE A 182 -2.77 -11.32 17.46
C PHE A 182 -3.91 -12.00 16.71
N LEU A 183 -3.79 -13.29 16.36
CA LEU A 183 -4.89 -14.05 15.77
C LEU A 183 -6.12 -14.08 16.68
N ASP A 184 -5.93 -14.35 17.98
CA ASP A 184 -6.99 -14.40 18.99
C ASP A 184 -7.71 -13.04 19.12
N VAL A 185 -6.94 -11.95 19.25
CA VAL A 185 -7.48 -10.59 19.35
C VAL A 185 -8.21 -10.15 18.08
N LEU A 186 -7.68 -10.50 16.89
CA LEU A 186 -8.32 -10.13 15.62
C LEU A 186 -9.61 -10.94 15.39
N TYR A 187 -9.59 -12.23 15.72
CA TYR A 187 -10.75 -13.10 15.55
C TYR A 187 -11.88 -12.75 16.53
N SER A 188 -11.58 -12.44 17.80
CA SER A 188 -12.60 -12.10 18.81
C SER A 188 -13.42 -10.87 18.44
N LYS A 189 -12.81 -9.90 17.75
CA LYS A 189 -13.48 -8.69 17.25
C LYS A 189 -14.41 -8.95 16.07
N GLN A 190 -14.04 -9.88 15.18
CA GLN A 190 -14.83 -10.21 14.01
C GLN A 190 -14.76 -11.71 13.70
N PRO A 191 -15.52 -12.55 14.43
CA PRO A 191 -15.49 -13.99 14.23
C PRO A 191 -15.91 -14.37 12.81
N LYS A 192 -15.13 -15.27 12.19
CA LYS A 192 -15.36 -15.81 10.84
C LYS A 192 -15.21 -17.32 10.85
N PRO A 193 -16.19 -18.06 11.41
CA PRO A 193 -16.05 -19.48 11.70
C PRO A 193 -15.76 -20.32 10.46
N VAL A 194 -16.50 -20.07 9.37
CA VAL A 194 -16.30 -20.79 8.09
C VAL A 194 -14.88 -20.55 7.55
N ALA A 195 -14.44 -19.30 7.53
CA ALA A 195 -13.10 -18.94 7.04
C ALA A 195 -11.99 -19.58 7.87
N VAL A 196 -12.10 -19.59 9.19
CA VAL A 196 -11.08 -20.18 10.07
C VAL A 196 -11.06 -21.70 9.92
N LYS A 197 -12.21 -22.37 9.84
CA LYS A 197 -12.28 -23.82 9.59
C LYS A 197 -11.57 -24.20 8.28
N GLU A 198 -11.77 -23.44 7.22
CA GLU A 198 -11.04 -23.61 5.96
C GLU A 198 -9.52 -23.44 6.14
N ILE A 199 -9.10 -22.37 6.82
CA ILE A 199 -7.67 -22.08 7.04
C ILE A 199 -7.01 -23.20 7.86
N VAL A 200 -7.68 -23.74 8.88
CA VAL A 200 -7.20 -24.91 9.65
C VAL A 200 -6.93 -26.10 8.73
N GLY A 201 -7.86 -26.42 7.83
CA GLY A 201 -7.68 -27.50 6.86
C GLY A 201 -6.48 -27.27 5.92
N LEU A 202 -6.32 -26.04 5.43
CA LEU A 202 -5.19 -25.67 4.57
C LEU A 202 -3.85 -25.69 5.32
N ALA A 203 -3.81 -25.20 6.56
CA ALA A 203 -2.63 -25.22 7.42
C ALA A 203 -2.14 -26.66 7.67
N LYS A 204 -3.06 -27.59 7.97
CA LYS A 204 -2.75 -29.03 8.07
C LYS A 204 -2.17 -29.58 6.76
N LYS A 205 -2.80 -29.26 5.62
CA LYS A 205 -2.35 -29.71 4.30
C LYS A 205 -0.93 -29.25 3.95
N VAL A 206 -0.51 -28.08 4.45
CA VAL A 206 0.85 -27.56 4.23
C VAL A 206 1.85 -27.90 5.33
N GLY A 207 1.48 -28.72 6.31
CA GLY A 207 2.36 -29.15 7.40
C GLY A 207 2.50 -28.16 8.56
N ARG A 208 1.68 -27.10 8.60
CA ARG A 208 1.67 -26.09 9.67
C ARG A 208 0.70 -26.47 10.79
N LEU A 209 1.02 -27.57 11.47
CA LEU A 209 0.21 -28.11 12.56
C LEU A 209 0.13 -27.16 13.76
N ASP A 210 1.19 -26.38 14.01
CA ASP A 210 1.24 -25.30 15.00
C ASP A 210 0.10 -24.29 14.77
N LEU A 211 0.05 -23.70 13.57
CA LEU A 211 -0.96 -22.72 13.20
C LEU A 211 -2.37 -23.33 13.19
N ALA A 212 -2.49 -24.58 12.72
CA ALA A 212 -3.77 -25.28 12.69
C ALA A 212 -4.34 -25.48 14.11
N ASN A 213 -3.49 -25.82 15.08
CA ASN A 213 -3.87 -26.02 16.47
C ASN A 213 -4.26 -24.69 17.14
N ASP A 214 -3.47 -23.63 16.93
CA ASP A 214 -3.78 -22.29 17.45
C ASP A 214 -5.13 -21.79 16.93
N LEU A 215 -5.37 -21.89 15.62
CA LEU A 215 -6.62 -21.47 15.00
C LEU A 215 -7.82 -22.34 15.44
N ALA A 216 -7.62 -23.64 15.66
CA ALA A 216 -8.67 -24.52 16.17
C ALA A 216 -9.05 -24.16 17.62
N ALA A 217 -8.07 -23.87 18.47
CA ALA A 217 -8.31 -23.41 19.85
C ALA A 217 -9.06 -22.07 19.89
N ILE A 218 -8.64 -21.11 19.05
CA ILE A 218 -9.33 -19.82 18.88
C ILE A 218 -10.77 -20.03 18.40
N TYR A 219 -10.97 -20.89 17.40
CA TYR A 219 -12.30 -21.22 16.88
C TYR A 219 -13.21 -21.78 17.97
N GLN A 220 -12.74 -22.75 18.76
CA GLN A 220 -13.51 -23.33 19.85
C GLN A 220 -13.91 -22.27 20.89
N ARG A 221 -12.96 -21.43 21.31
CA ARG A 221 -13.17 -20.39 22.32
C ARG A 221 -14.31 -19.42 22.00
N TYR A 222 -14.41 -18.93 20.77
CA TYR A 222 -15.41 -17.90 20.42
C TYR A 222 -16.61 -18.39 19.61
N THR A 223 -16.61 -19.64 19.16
CA THR A 223 -17.69 -20.18 18.32
C THR A 223 -18.50 -21.27 19.02
N VAL A 224 -17.90 -22.04 19.93
CA VAL A 224 -18.60 -23.12 20.66
C VAL A 224 -19.27 -22.59 21.94
N TYR A 225 -18.75 -21.52 22.53
CA TYR A 225 -19.29 -20.89 23.75
C TYR A 225 -20.27 -19.74 23.51
N ARG A 226 -20.79 -19.59 22.28
CA ARG A 226 -21.80 -18.57 21.92
C ARG A 226 -23.11 -19.18 21.40
N VAL A 227 -23.36 -20.45 21.71
CA VAL A 227 -24.66 -21.12 21.55
C VAL A 227 -25.38 -21.08 22.89
#